data_AF-A0A6N6RXZ7-F1
#
_entry.id   AF-A0A6N6RXZ7-F1
#
_cell.length_a   1.000
_cell.length_b   1.000
_cell.length_c   1.000
_cell.angle_alpha   90.00
_cell.angle_beta   90.00
_cell.angle_gamma   90.00
#
_symmetry.space_group_name_H-M   'P 1'
#
loop_
_entity.id
_entity.type
_entity.pdbx_description
1 polymer ?
#
loop_
_entity_poly.entity_id
_entity_poly.type
_entity_poly.pdbx_seq_one_letter_code
_entity_poly.pdbx_strand_id
1 'polypeptide(L)' 'DTTKGTDAGHMVRSLLHDHESIIKKLRKDLKACDEKYNDMGTSDYLTGLMEKHEKMAWMLRAYLEEK' A
#
# COMPACT_ATOMS: atom_id res chain seq x y z
N ASP A 1 -29.76 1.43 -8.72
CA ASP A 1 -28.48 1.02 -9.33
C ASP A 1 -27.67 0.28 -8.27
N THR A 2 -27.94 -1.01 -8.10
CA THR A 2 -27.54 -1.82 -6.93
C THR A 2 -26.15 -2.46 -7.04
N THR A 3 -25.40 -2.13 -8.11
CA THR A 3 -24.10 -2.74 -8.44
C THR A 3 -22.90 -1.84 -8.19
N LYS A 4 -23.09 -0.58 -7.78
CA LYS A 4 -21.99 0.33 -7.38
C LYS A 4 -21.32 -0.19 -6.11
N GLY A 5 -20.29 -1.02 -6.27
CA GLY A 5 -19.44 -1.49 -5.18
C GLY A 5 -19.17 -2.99 -5.12
N THR A 6 -19.88 -3.83 -5.88
CA THR A 6 -19.82 -5.29 -5.75
C THR A 6 -19.27 -6.03 -6.97
N ASP A 7 -18.92 -5.34 -8.06
CA ASP A 7 -18.23 -6.00 -9.18
C ASP A 7 -16.75 -6.26 -8.85
N ALA A 8 -16.22 -7.36 -9.38
CA ALA A 8 -14.86 -7.80 -9.08
C ALA A 8 -13.79 -6.76 -9.43
N GLY A 9 -13.99 -5.98 -10.51
CA GLY A 9 -13.05 -4.94 -10.90
C GLY A 9 -13.04 -3.77 -9.91
N HIS A 10 -14.21 -3.37 -9.42
CA HIS A 10 -14.31 -2.37 -8.36
C HIS A 10 -13.64 -2.84 -7.07
N MET A 11 -13.86 -4.09 -6.65
CA MET A 11 -13.21 -4.65 -5.44
C MET A 11 -11.69 -4.67 -5.55
N VAL A 12 -11.14 -5.04 -6.72
CA VAL A 12 -9.68 -5.01 -6.95
C VAL A 12 -9.12 -3.59 -6.94
N ARG A 13 -9.84 -2.62 -7.52
CA ARG A 13 -9.46 -1.19 -7.45
C ARG A 13 -9.46 -0.66 -6.02
N SER A 14 -10.47 -1.03 -5.22
CA SER A 14 -10.51 -0.67 -3.79
C SER A 14 -9.32 -1.27 -3.03
N LEU A 15 -9.02 -2.55 -3.25
CA LEU A 15 -7.87 -3.20 -2.61
C LEU A 15 -6.54 -2.52 -3.00
N LEU A 16 -6.36 -2.19 -4.28
CA LEU A 16 -5.19 -1.43 -4.74
C LEU A 16 -5.08 -0.08 -4.02
N HIS A 17 -6.19 0.65 -3.92
CA HIS A 17 -6.23 1.93 -3.22
C HIS A 17 -5.83 1.81 -1.73
N ASP A 18 -6.26 0.73 -1.06
CA ASP A 18 -5.91 0.46 0.33
C ASP A 18 -4.40 0.20 0.49
N HIS A 19 -3.80 -0.60 -0.39
CA HIS A 19 -2.35 -0.81 -0.39
C HIS A 19 -1.58 0.51 -0.60
N GLU A 20 -2.01 1.36 -1.53
CA GLU A 20 -1.40 2.67 -1.77
C GLU A 20 -1.55 3.62 -0.58
N SER A 21 -2.67 3.56 0.13
CA SER A 21 -2.91 4.34 1.35
C SER A 21 -1.99 3.90 2.49
N ILE A 22 -1.80 2.58 2.65
CA ILE A 22 -0.85 2.02 3.63
C ILE A 22 0.58 2.46 3.28
N ILE A 23 1.01 2.36 2.03
CA ILE A 23 2.36 2.79 1.58
C ILE A 23 2.60 4.27 1.93
N LYS A 24 1.63 5.15 1.64
CA LYS A 24 1.73 6.58 1.97
C LYS A 24 1.87 6.82 3.48
N LYS A 25 1.22 6.00 4.31
CA LYS A 25 1.32 6.08 5.77
C LYS A 25 2.69 5.56 6.24
N LEU A 26 3.13 4.41 5.74
CA LEU A 26 4.44 3.82 6.08
C LEU A 26 5.60 4.76 5.74
N ARG A 27 5.57 5.45 4.59
CA ARG A 27 6.61 6.44 4.24
C ARG A 27 6.72 7.59 5.25
N LYS A 28 5.59 8.05 5.78
CA LYS A 28 5.57 9.11 6.80
C LYS A 28 6.13 8.60 8.13
N ASP A 29 5.75 7.39 8.50
CA ASP A 29 6.17 6.79 9.78
C ASP A 29 7.66 6.41 9.75
N LEU A 30 8.16 5.88 8.63
CA LEU A 30 9.57 5.62 8.39
C LEU A 30 10.40 6.90 8.56
N LYS A 31 10.00 8.00 7.91
CA LYS A 31 10.66 9.30 8.05
C LYS A 31 10.67 9.78 9.52
N ALA A 32 9.58 9.57 10.25
CA ALA A 32 9.52 9.93 11.66
C ALA A 32 10.43 9.05 12.54
N CYS A 33 10.45 7.74 12.31
CA CYS A 33 11.34 6.81 13.02
C CYS A 33 12.82 7.15 12.79
N ASP A 34 13.20 7.42 11.55
CA ASP A 34 14.57 7.76 11.17
C ASP A 34 14.98 9.15 11.70
N GLU A 35 14.28 10.22 11.32
CA GLU A 35 14.74 11.59 11.58
C GLU A 35 14.41 12.10 12.99
N LYS A 36 13.22 11.75 13.52
CA LYS A 36 12.73 12.33 14.78
C LYS A 36 13.10 11.49 15.99
N TYR A 37 13.01 10.16 15.85
CA TYR A 37 13.21 9.24 16.96
C TYR A 37 14.56 8.52 16.92
N ASN A 38 15.28 8.61 15.79
CA ASN A 38 16.54 7.90 15.56
C ASN A 38 16.43 6.39 15.87
N ASP A 39 15.26 5.83 15.58
CA ASP A 39 14.91 4.42 15.79
C ASP A 39 15.09 3.66 14.48
N MET A 40 16.36 3.32 14.22
CA MET A 40 16.76 2.61 13.00
C MET A 40 16.11 1.22 12.89
N GLY A 41 15.87 0.54 14.02
CA GLY A 41 15.28 -0.80 14.03
C GLY A 41 13.83 -0.79 13.56
N THR A 42 13.03 0.16 14.06
CA THR A 42 11.66 0.33 13.59
C THR A 42 11.63 0.87 12.16
N SER A 43 12.52 1.79 11.79
CA SER A 43 12.62 2.30 10.41
C SER A 43 12.88 1.17 9.39
N ASP A 44 13.81 0.26 9.68
CA ASP A 44 14.12 -0.90 8.83
C ASP A 44 12.92 -1.87 8.73
N TYR A 45 12.27 -2.16 9.87
CA TYR A 45 11.06 -2.97 9.88
C TYR A 45 9.94 -2.39 9.00
N LEU A 46 9.69 -1.08 9.12
CA LEU A 46 8.68 -0.38 8.32
C LEU A 46 9.06 -0.33 6.83
N THR A 47 10.35 -0.28 6.51
CA THR A 47 10.87 -0.37 5.13
C THR A 47 10.50 -1.71 4.52
N GLY A 48 10.83 -2.82 5.19
CA GLY A 48 10.49 -4.16 4.70
C GLY A 48 8.98 -4.40 4.61
N LEU A 49 8.17 -3.77 5.46
CA LEU A 49 6.71 -3.81 5.35
C LEU A 49 6.22 -3.03 4.12
N MET A 50 6.78 -1.83 3.87
CA MET A 50 6.43 -0.99 2.72
C MET A 50 6.69 -1.71 1.40
N GLU A 51 7.85 -2.35 1.24
CA GLU A 51 8.20 -3.12 0.04
C GLU A 51 7.16 -4.22 -0.28
N LYS A 52 6.65 -4.91 0.75
CA LYS A 52 5.59 -5.93 0.58
C LYS A 52 4.32 -5.30 0.02
N HIS A 53 3.88 -4.16 0.58
CA HIS A 53 2.69 -3.47 0.08
C HIS A 53 2.90 -2.92 -1.34
N GLU A 54 4.08 -2.43 -1.68
CA GLU A 54 4.43 -1.97 -3.03
C GLU A 54 4.36 -3.11 -4.05
N LYS A 55 4.89 -4.28 -3.71
CA LYS A 55 4.79 -5.48 -4.55
C LYS A 55 3.34 -5.89 -4.77
N MET A 56 2.50 -5.89 -3.72
CA MET A 56 1.07 -6.21 -3.84
C MET A 56 0.35 -5.18 -4.73
N ALA A 57 0.60 -3.88 -4.52
CA ALA A 57 0.02 -2.82 -5.34
C ALA A 57 0.44 -2.93 -6.82
N TRP A 58 1.71 -3.30 -7.09
CA TRP A 58 2.19 -3.54 -8.46
C TRP A 58 1.44 -4.68 -9.14
N MET A 59 1.27 -5.83 -8.46
CA MET A 59 0.52 -6.96 -9.01
C MET A 59 -0.94 -6.61 -9.30
N LEU A 60 -1.59 -5.86 -8.40
CA LEU A 60 -2.97 -5.42 -8.59
C LEU A 60 -3.12 -4.44 -9.76
N ARG A 61 -2.15 -3.53 -9.96
CA ARG A 61 -2.11 -2.64 -11.14
C ARG A 61 -1.95 -3.43 -12.43
N ALA A 62 -0.98 -4.35 -12.49
CA ALA A 62 -0.76 -5.19 -13.66
C ALA A 62 -2.02 -5.99 -14.02
N TYR A 63 -2.69 -6.59 -13.03
CA TYR A 63 -3.94 -7.31 -13.25
C TYR A 63 -5.07 -6.41 -13.79
N LEU A 64 -5.17 -5.16 -13.34
CA LEU A 64 -6.16 -4.20 -13.84
C LEU A 64 -5.83 -3.66 -15.24
N GLU A 65 -4.55 -3.64 -15.64
CA GLU A 65 -4.10 -3.22 -16.97
C GLU A 65 -4.30 -4.31 -18.03
N GLU A 66 -4.19 -5.60 -17.66
CA GLU A 66 -4.45 -6.74 -18.55
C GLU A 66 -5.96 -6.99 -18.81
N LYS A 67 -6.84 -6.32 -18.06
CA LYS A 67 -8.30 -6.50 -18.03
C LYS A 67 -9.04 -5.46 -18.85
#